data_AF-A0A7J9X0P3-F1
#
_entry.id   AF-A0A7J9X0P3-F1
#
_cell.length_a   1.000
_cell.length_b   1.000
_cell.length_c   1.000
_cell.angle_alpha   90.00
_cell.angle_beta   90.00
_cell.angle_gamma   90.00
#
_symmetry.space_group_name_H-M   'P 1'
#
loop_
_entity.id
_entity.type
_entity.pdbx_description
1 polymer ?
#
loop_
_entity_poly.entity_id
_entity_poly.type
_entity_poly.pdbx_seq_one_letter_code
_entity_poly.pdbx_strand_id
1 'polypeptide(L)'
;MTQELADGWYLMSTRDLERELARRRSPETNAEPSNASRLTVAQALEFRDAGNVPDEFDRTLRLVLRIDDTQELATLEERRLEFEPDFQDAPRWRRAGSRPINVVPLRRPGIEPVTEGAWWENPELAELEREFAQRGSAEGVRVPGEYRGFIFKTVLSLRSQGREVNPTTIADSIARWLSPEDAARIARELNELNP
;
A
#
# COMPACT_ATOMS: atom_id res chain seq x y z
N MET A 1 22.17 -17.37 -16.72
CA MET A 1 22.01 -16.14 -15.93
C MET A 1 20.64 -16.19 -15.30
N THR A 2 20.57 -16.21 -13.98
CA THR A 2 19.31 -16.29 -13.24
C THR A 2 18.71 -14.88 -13.20
N GLN A 3 17.58 -14.67 -13.87
CA GLN A 3 17.00 -13.34 -14.03
C GLN A 3 16.40 -12.89 -12.68
N GLU A 4 17.07 -11.96 -12.00
CA GLU A 4 16.50 -11.33 -10.79
C GLU A 4 15.28 -10.48 -11.16
N LEU A 5 14.30 -10.42 -10.27
CA LEU A 5 13.18 -9.51 -10.44
C LEU A 5 13.67 -8.05 -10.39
N ALA A 6 13.34 -7.29 -11.42
CA ALA A 6 13.48 -5.83 -11.45
C ALA A 6 12.19 -5.16 -10.97
N ASP A 7 12.24 -3.85 -10.75
CA ASP A 7 11.05 -3.09 -10.37
C ASP A 7 9.92 -3.22 -11.39
N GLY A 8 8.70 -3.35 -10.88
CA GLY A 8 7.47 -3.32 -11.66
C GLY A 8 6.50 -4.44 -11.33
N TRP A 9 5.52 -4.60 -12.22
CA TRP A 9 4.39 -5.48 -12.00
C TRP A 9 4.68 -6.91 -12.42
N TYR A 10 4.27 -7.85 -11.57
CA TYR A 10 4.36 -9.28 -11.82
C TYR A 10 3.06 -9.97 -11.49
N LEU A 11 2.69 -10.96 -12.31
CA LEU A 11 1.69 -11.95 -11.97
C LEU A 11 2.40 -13.11 -11.25
N MET A 12 2.05 -13.32 -9.98
CA MET A 12 2.85 -14.17 -9.09
C MET A 12 1.99 -14.87 -8.02
N SER A 13 2.21 -16.17 -7.84
CA SER A 13 1.61 -16.93 -6.74
C SER A 13 2.31 -16.62 -5.41
N THR A 14 1.70 -16.99 -4.28
CA THR A 14 2.37 -16.81 -2.97
C THR A 14 3.65 -17.63 -2.87
N ARG A 15 3.65 -18.84 -3.43
CA ARG A 15 4.83 -19.70 -3.49
C ARG A 15 5.96 -19.08 -4.31
N ASP A 16 5.63 -18.46 -5.45
CA ASP A 16 6.61 -17.76 -6.27
C ASP A 16 7.23 -16.58 -5.51
N LEU A 17 6.42 -15.82 -4.76
CA LEU A 17 6.94 -14.74 -3.91
C LEU A 17 7.91 -15.26 -2.86
N GLU A 18 7.52 -16.31 -2.13
CA GLU A 18 8.38 -16.87 -1.07
C GLU A 18 9.72 -17.33 -1.61
N ARG A 19 9.74 -17.91 -2.82
CA ARG A 19 10.98 -18.28 -3.52
C ARG A 19 11.85 -17.06 -3.81
N GLU A 20 11.30 -16.00 -4.36
CA GLU A 20 12.07 -14.79 -4.67
C GLU A 20 12.56 -14.06 -3.42
N LEU A 21 11.75 -14.04 -2.37
CA LEU A 21 12.18 -13.54 -1.06
C LEU A 21 13.34 -14.37 -0.50
N ALA A 22 13.28 -15.70 -0.58
CA ALA A 22 14.35 -16.59 -0.14
C ALA A 22 15.63 -16.37 -0.95
N ARG A 23 15.53 -16.29 -2.28
CA ARG A 23 16.65 -16.00 -3.19
C ARG A 23 17.32 -14.67 -2.87
N ARG A 24 16.54 -13.63 -2.60
CA ARG A 24 17.08 -12.32 -2.27
C ARG A 24 17.72 -12.28 -0.89
N ARG A 25 17.09 -12.90 0.12
CA ARG A 25 17.55 -12.89 1.51
C ARG A 25 18.73 -13.82 1.76
N SER A 26 18.82 -14.90 1.00
CA SER A 26 19.84 -15.94 1.16
C SER A 26 20.32 -16.42 -0.21
N PRO A 27 21.08 -15.59 -0.97
CA PRO A 27 21.56 -15.94 -2.31
C PRO A 27 22.34 -17.26 -2.39
N GLU A 28 22.95 -17.66 -1.27
CA GLU A 28 23.70 -18.90 -1.09
C GLU A 28 22.84 -20.17 -1.11
N THR A 29 21.52 -20.06 -0.90
CA THR A 29 20.63 -21.23 -0.78
C THR A 29 20.29 -21.90 -2.11
N ASN A 30 20.78 -21.40 -3.25
CA ASN A 30 20.52 -21.92 -4.60
C ASN A 30 19.01 -22.18 -4.87
N ALA A 31 18.13 -21.41 -4.24
CA ALA A 31 16.69 -21.54 -4.44
C ALA A 31 16.33 -21.31 -5.92
N GLU A 32 15.50 -22.19 -6.49
CA GLU A 32 15.08 -22.10 -7.89
C GLU A 32 14.36 -20.78 -8.19
N PRO A 33 14.49 -20.24 -9.41
CA PRO A 33 13.75 -19.04 -9.82
C PRO A 33 12.24 -19.26 -9.72
N SER A 34 11.48 -18.18 -9.51
CA SER A 34 10.02 -18.23 -9.63
C SER A 34 9.58 -18.32 -11.09
N ASN A 35 8.31 -18.68 -11.28
CA ASN A 35 7.63 -18.59 -12.58
C ASN A 35 6.89 -17.25 -12.75
N ALA A 36 7.33 -16.20 -12.03
CA ALA A 36 6.69 -14.90 -12.06
C ALA A 36 6.76 -14.29 -13.47
N SER A 37 5.62 -13.79 -13.96
CA SER A 37 5.53 -13.18 -15.29
C SER A 37 5.48 -11.67 -15.15
N ARG A 38 6.48 -10.96 -15.69
CA ARG A 38 6.50 -9.50 -15.69
C ARG A 38 5.43 -8.96 -16.64
N LEU A 39 4.71 -7.94 -16.19
CA LEU A 39 3.71 -7.21 -16.97
C LEU A 39 4.19 -5.78 -17.24
N THR A 40 3.74 -5.22 -18.36
CA THR A 40 3.79 -3.76 -18.54
C THR A 40 2.82 -3.07 -17.57
N VAL A 41 3.02 -1.77 -17.32
CA VAL A 41 2.07 -0.99 -16.50
C VAL A 41 0.65 -1.07 -17.07
N ALA A 42 0.47 -0.92 -18.38
CA ALA A 42 -0.84 -1.00 -19.02
C ALA A 42 -1.54 -2.36 -18.77
N GLN A 43 -0.83 -3.48 -18.94
CA GLN A 43 -1.39 -4.82 -18.68
C GLN A 43 -1.71 -5.04 -17.20
N ALA A 44 -0.86 -4.53 -16.31
CA ALA A 44 -1.09 -4.62 -14.88
C ALA A 44 -2.34 -3.84 -14.45
N LEU A 45 -2.53 -2.62 -14.99
CA LEU A 45 -3.72 -1.82 -14.77
C LEU A 45 -4.97 -2.50 -15.33
N GLU A 46 -4.91 -3.12 -16.51
CA GLU A 46 -6.03 -3.90 -17.06
C GLU A 46 -6.39 -5.09 -16.16
N PHE A 47 -5.40 -5.87 -15.72
CA PHE A 47 -5.62 -7.02 -14.83
C PHE A 47 -6.18 -6.58 -13.47
N ARG A 48 -5.64 -5.48 -12.93
CA ARG A 48 -6.15 -4.82 -11.73
C ARG A 48 -7.59 -4.38 -11.91
N ASP A 49 -7.90 -3.74 -13.03
CA ASP A 49 -9.22 -3.17 -13.31
C ASP A 49 -10.27 -4.27 -13.55
N ALA A 50 -9.82 -5.45 -14.00
CA ALA A 50 -10.56 -6.71 -13.95
C ALA A 50 -10.64 -7.32 -12.52
N GLY A 51 -10.30 -6.56 -11.48
CA GLY A 51 -10.50 -6.92 -10.08
C GLY A 51 -9.37 -7.70 -9.42
N ASN A 52 -8.21 -7.90 -10.05
CA ASN A 52 -7.10 -8.67 -9.48
C ASN A 52 -7.56 -10.02 -8.85
N VAL A 53 -8.40 -10.74 -9.59
CA VAL A 53 -8.89 -12.06 -9.18
C VAL A 53 -7.78 -13.07 -9.50
N PRO A 54 -7.51 -14.06 -8.64
CA PRO A 54 -6.49 -15.08 -8.93
C PRO A 54 -6.79 -15.80 -10.24
N ASP A 55 -5.76 -16.08 -11.03
CA ASP A 55 -5.89 -16.90 -12.22
C ASP A 55 -5.96 -18.40 -11.89
N GLU A 56 -5.97 -19.26 -12.92
CA GLU A 56 -6.02 -20.71 -12.77
C GLU A 56 -4.83 -21.32 -12.00
N PHE A 57 -3.75 -20.56 -11.81
CA PHE A 57 -2.56 -20.94 -11.05
C PHE A 57 -2.47 -20.21 -9.69
N ASP A 58 -3.56 -19.59 -9.23
CA ASP A 58 -3.64 -18.80 -8.00
C ASP A 58 -2.64 -17.61 -7.98
N ARG A 59 -2.32 -17.07 -9.16
CA ARG A 59 -1.44 -15.91 -9.28
C ARG A 59 -2.24 -14.63 -9.20
N THR A 60 -1.69 -13.64 -8.50
CA THR A 60 -2.25 -12.29 -8.39
C THR A 60 -1.21 -11.25 -8.73
N LEU A 61 -1.67 -10.02 -8.97
CA LEU A 61 -0.81 -8.88 -9.26
C LEU A 61 0.00 -8.48 -8.02
N ARG A 62 1.32 -8.36 -8.19
CA ARG A 62 2.26 -7.89 -7.16
C ARG A 62 3.18 -6.83 -7.76
N LEU A 63 3.34 -5.72 -7.07
CA LEU A 63 4.33 -4.69 -7.42
C LEU A 63 5.63 -5.03 -6.71
N VAL A 64 6.65 -5.41 -7.45
CA VAL A 64 7.98 -5.64 -6.88
C VAL A 64 8.75 -4.33 -6.94
N LEU A 65 9.30 -3.91 -5.80
CA LEU A 65 10.21 -2.78 -5.67
C LEU A 65 11.49 -3.28 -4.99
N ARG A 66 12.62 -3.24 -5.69
CA ARG A 66 13.92 -3.61 -5.13
C ARG A 66 14.36 -2.57 -4.13
N ILE A 67 14.92 -3.04 -3.02
CA ILE A 67 15.47 -2.17 -1.98
C ILE A 67 16.90 -2.61 -1.73
N ASP A 68 17.83 -1.83 -2.27
CA ASP A 68 19.27 -2.06 -2.18
C ASP A 68 19.91 -1.26 -1.01
N ASP A 69 19.26 -0.20 -0.53
CA ASP A 69 19.66 0.58 0.66
C ASP A 69 18.48 1.14 1.48
N THR A 70 18.79 1.85 2.58
CA THR A 70 17.79 2.44 3.48
C THR A 70 17.12 3.69 2.92
N GLN A 71 17.75 4.41 1.99
CA GLN A 71 17.15 5.58 1.34
C GLN A 71 16.04 5.13 0.38
N GLU A 72 16.29 4.08 -0.40
CA GLU A 72 15.29 3.46 -1.26
C GLU A 72 14.08 2.90 -0.49
N LEU A 73 14.30 2.46 0.75
CA LEU A 73 13.22 2.04 1.64
C LEU A 73 12.39 3.24 2.12
N ALA A 74 13.03 4.37 2.40
CA ALA A 74 12.36 5.59 2.84
C ALA A 74 11.47 6.21 1.75
N THR A 75 11.84 6.04 0.48
CA THR A 75 11.09 6.58 -0.68
C THR A 75 10.18 5.55 -1.35
N LEU A 76 9.80 4.48 -0.65
CA LEU A 76 9.03 3.35 -1.23
C LEU A 76 7.68 3.81 -1.81
N GLU A 77 6.97 4.69 -1.12
CA GLU A 77 5.66 5.21 -1.58
C GLU A 77 5.81 6.11 -2.81
N GLU A 78 6.88 6.92 -2.91
CA GLU A 78 7.16 7.73 -4.11
C GLU A 78 7.43 6.83 -5.33
N ARG A 79 8.26 5.80 -5.13
CA ARG A 79 8.56 4.82 -6.18
C ARG A 79 7.33 4.02 -6.60
N ARG A 80 6.42 3.74 -5.67
CA ARG A 80 5.14 3.09 -5.98
C ARG A 80 4.31 3.92 -6.98
N LEU A 81 4.30 5.25 -6.86
CA LEU A 81 3.51 6.12 -7.73
C LEU A 81 3.93 6.02 -9.21
N GLU A 82 5.18 5.64 -9.50
CA GLU A 82 5.63 5.38 -10.89
C GLU A 82 4.86 4.23 -11.56
N PHE A 83 4.34 3.30 -10.75
CA PHE A 83 3.66 2.08 -11.22
C PHE A 83 2.17 2.07 -10.91
N GLU A 84 1.73 2.83 -9.90
CA GLU A 84 0.35 2.97 -9.47
C GLU A 84 0.00 4.45 -9.17
N PRO A 85 -0.18 5.28 -10.21
CA PRO A 85 -0.36 6.73 -10.04
C PRO A 85 -1.68 7.10 -9.34
N ASP A 86 -2.70 6.24 -9.43
CA ASP A 86 -4.02 6.39 -8.81
C ASP A 86 -4.12 5.64 -7.46
N PHE A 87 -2.98 5.35 -6.81
CA PHE A 87 -2.92 4.61 -5.56
C PHE A 87 -3.82 5.21 -4.45
N GLN A 88 -3.99 6.53 -4.41
CA GLN A 88 -4.78 7.23 -3.41
C GLN A 88 -6.28 7.33 -3.72
N ASP A 89 -6.70 6.88 -4.90
CA ASP A 89 -8.10 6.98 -5.30
C ASP A 89 -8.87 5.71 -4.95
N ALA A 90 -10.19 5.85 -4.77
CA ALA A 90 -11.07 4.73 -4.54
C ALA A 90 -10.95 3.70 -5.69
N PRO A 91 -10.75 2.41 -5.39
CA PRO A 91 -10.57 1.41 -6.43
C PRO A 91 -11.90 1.19 -7.16
N ARG A 92 -11.92 1.45 -8.48
CA ARG A 92 -13.09 1.17 -9.33
C ARG A 92 -13.30 -0.32 -9.63
N TRP A 93 -12.34 -1.14 -9.25
CA TRP A 93 -12.19 -2.52 -9.71
C TRP A 93 -12.44 -3.58 -8.63
N ARG A 94 -12.54 -3.19 -7.36
CA ARG A 94 -12.80 -4.13 -6.28
C ARG A 94 -14.18 -4.77 -6.47
N ARG A 95 -14.19 -6.07 -6.76
CA ARG A 95 -15.38 -6.91 -6.92
C ARG A 95 -15.26 -8.15 -6.04
N ALA A 96 -16.35 -8.92 -5.94
CA ALA A 96 -16.32 -10.18 -5.18
C ALA A 96 -15.19 -11.09 -5.70
N GLY A 97 -14.37 -11.60 -4.79
CA GLY A 97 -13.20 -12.44 -5.11
C GLY A 97 -11.91 -11.69 -5.42
N SER A 98 -11.92 -10.35 -5.50
CA SER A 98 -10.71 -9.54 -5.63
C SER A 98 -9.72 -9.80 -4.49
N ARG A 99 -8.42 -9.88 -4.81
CA ARG A 99 -7.34 -9.92 -3.81
C ARG A 99 -6.67 -8.55 -3.66
N PRO A 100 -6.13 -8.21 -2.48
CA PRO A 100 -5.32 -7.01 -2.32
C PRO A 100 -4.15 -7.02 -3.30
N ILE A 101 -3.82 -5.85 -3.84
CA ILE A 101 -2.58 -5.67 -4.58
C ILE A 101 -1.46 -5.52 -3.56
N ASN A 102 -0.51 -6.46 -3.58
CA ASN A 102 0.60 -6.45 -2.66
C ASN A 102 1.78 -5.69 -3.28
N VAL A 103 2.27 -4.68 -2.55
CA VAL A 103 3.59 -4.10 -2.81
C VAL A 103 4.62 -4.94 -2.06
N VAL A 104 5.62 -5.41 -2.78
CA VAL A 104 6.67 -6.31 -2.32
C VAL A 104 7.99 -5.55 -2.34
N PRO A 105 8.40 -4.96 -1.21
CA PRO A 105 9.75 -4.43 -1.06
C PRO A 105 10.74 -5.61 -0.96
N LEU A 106 11.45 -5.88 -2.07
CA LEU A 106 12.43 -6.96 -2.19
C LEU A 106 13.80 -6.49 -1.66
N ARG A 107 13.92 -6.52 -0.34
CA ARG A 107 15.09 -6.03 0.41
C ARG A 107 16.31 -6.92 0.29
N ARG A 108 17.47 -6.31 0.10
CA ARG A 108 18.78 -6.95 0.27
C ARG A 108 19.00 -7.35 1.76
N PRO A 109 19.77 -8.42 2.04
CA PRO A 109 20.15 -8.76 3.41
C PRO A 109 20.82 -7.59 4.13
N GLY A 110 20.48 -7.39 5.40
CA GLY A 110 21.02 -6.31 6.24
C GLY A 110 20.27 -4.97 6.13
N ILE A 111 19.28 -4.85 5.24
CA ILE A 111 18.36 -3.70 5.22
C ILE A 111 17.19 -3.98 6.16
N GLU A 112 17.39 -3.59 7.42
CA GLU A 112 16.30 -3.58 8.40
C GLU A 112 15.33 -2.44 8.09
N PRO A 113 14.03 -2.61 8.39
CA PRO A 113 13.12 -1.48 8.43
C PRO A 113 13.72 -0.47 9.40
N VAL A 114 13.73 0.80 9.02
CA VAL A 114 13.90 1.83 10.04
C VAL A 114 12.71 1.63 10.97
N THR A 115 12.96 1.09 12.16
CA THR A 115 12.03 1.28 13.26
C THR A 115 12.05 2.77 13.49
N GLU A 116 11.12 3.48 12.84
CA GLU A 116 10.60 4.71 13.41
C GLU A 116 10.36 4.38 14.88
N GLY A 117 10.83 5.24 15.77
CA GLY A 117 10.78 5.00 17.20
C GLY A 117 9.33 4.81 17.68
N ALA A 118 9.10 5.00 18.97
CA ALA A 118 7.72 4.93 19.43
C ALA A 118 6.85 5.91 18.62
N TRP A 119 5.60 5.54 18.32
CA TRP A 119 4.78 6.32 17.38
C TRP A 119 4.60 7.80 17.79
N TRP A 120 4.70 8.11 19.09
CA TRP A 120 4.67 9.48 19.63
C TRP A 120 5.97 10.28 19.38
N GLU A 121 7.03 9.62 18.93
CA GLU A 121 8.29 10.24 18.51
C GLU A 121 8.24 10.71 17.06
N ASN A 122 7.23 10.27 16.27
CA ASN A 122 6.92 10.86 14.99
C ASN A 122 6.21 12.22 15.22
N PRO A 123 6.83 13.37 14.90
CA PRO A 123 6.28 14.69 15.23
C PRO A 123 4.94 14.97 14.54
N GLU A 124 4.75 14.47 13.33
CA GLU A 124 3.51 14.67 12.57
C GLU A 124 2.36 13.86 13.17
N LEU A 125 2.62 12.61 13.54
CA LEU A 125 1.62 11.78 14.21
C LEU A 125 1.28 12.34 15.61
N ALA A 126 2.28 12.81 16.36
CA ALA A 126 2.08 13.46 17.64
C ALA A 126 1.25 14.76 17.52
N GLU A 127 1.37 15.49 16.41
CA GLU A 127 0.53 16.65 16.12
C GLU A 127 -0.92 16.25 15.89
N LEU A 128 -1.20 15.26 15.04
CA LEU A 128 -2.55 14.75 14.78
C LEU A 128 -3.20 14.22 16.07
N GLU A 129 -2.43 13.54 16.92
CA GLU A 129 -2.91 13.04 18.21
C GLU A 129 -3.26 14.17 19.19
N ARG A 130 -2.46 15.24 19.24
CA ARG A 130 -2.79 16.42 20.04
C ARG A 130 -4.05 17.11 19.53
N GLU A 131 -4.19 17.27 18.22
CA GLU A 131 -5.38 17.86 17.62
C GLU A 131 -6.61 17.04 17.96
N PHE A 132 -6.54 15.72 17.78
CA PHE A 132 -7.65 14.81 18.08
C PHE A 132 -8.02 14.85 19.56
N ALA A 133 -7.06 14.84 20.47
CA ALA A 133 -7.32 14.94 21.90
C ALA A 133 -8.03 16.25 22.30
N GLN A 134 -7.77 17.35 21.59
CA GLN A 134 -8.34 18.66 21.89
C GLN A 134 -9.69 18.91 21.19
N ARG A 135 -9.84 18.43 19.96
CA ARG A 135 -10.92 18.84 19.04
C ARG A 135 -11.66 17.67 18.41
N GLY A 136 -11.18 16.44 18.58
CA GLY A 136 -11.70 15.26 17.89
C GLY A 136 -11.45 15.29 16.38
N SER A 137 -10.45 16.03 15.91
CA SER A 137 -10.14 16.23 14.49
C SER A 137 -8.69 15.87 14.14
N ALA A 138 -8.44 15.71 12.84
CA ALA A 138 -7.12 15.57 12.24
C ALA A 138 -7.08 16.41 10.96
N GLU A 139 -6.19 17.40 10.90
CA GLU A 139 -6.17 18.40 9.81
C GLU A 139 -7.53 19.11 9.64
N GLY A 140 -8.21 19.40 10.76
CA GLY A 140 -9.52 20.04 10.75
C GLY A 140 -10.69 19.13 10.39
N VAL A 141 -10.46 17.88 9.96
CA VAL A 141 -11.52 16.89 9.70
C VAL A 141 -11.90 16.18 11.00
N ARG A 142 -13.17 16.20 11.40
CA ARG A 142 -13.67 15.43 12.56
C ARG A 142 -13.56 13.93 12.29
N VAL A 143 -12.99 13.20 13.24
CA VAL A 143 -12.60 11.79 13.10
C VAL A 143 -13.41 10.91 14.05
N PRO A 144 -14.05 9.82 13.57
CA PRO A 144 -14.58 8.79 14.45
C PRO A 144 -13.45 8.14 15.26
N GLY A 145 -13.58 8.15 16.59
CA GLY A 145 -12.49 7.70 17.48
C GLY A 145 -12.05 6.24 17.26
N GLU A 146 -12.98 5.38 16.84
CA GLU A 146 -12.70 3.98 16.48
C GLU A 146 -11.77 3.82 15.27
N TYR A 147 -11.71 4.81 14.36
CA TYR A 147 -10.89 4.79 13.14
C TYR A 147 -9.65 5.68 13.21
N ARG A 148 -9.41 6.36 14.34
CA ARG A 148 -8.38 7.40 14.47
C ARG A 148 -7.01 6.99 13.94
N GLY A 149 -6.51 5.82 14.34
CA GLY A 149 -5.17 5.38 13.96
C GLY A 149 -5.04 5.07 12.47
N PHE A 150 -6.13 4.64 11.83
CA PHE A 150 -6.17 4.37 10.40
C PHE A 150 -6.30 5.67 9.59
N ILE A 151 -7.12 6.60 10.07
CA ILE A 151 -7.29 7.92 9.46
C ILE A 151 -6.00 8.73 9.56
N PHE A 152 -5.27 8.71 10.68
CA PHE A 152 -3.99 9.45 10.79
C PHE A 152 -2.97 8.98 9.76
N LYS A 153 -2.83 7.66 9.57
CA LYS A 153 -1.96 7.11 8.53
C LYS A 153 -2.37 7.59 7.14
N THR A 154 -3.68 7.65 6.88
CA THR A 154 -4.23 8.14 5.61
C THR A 154 -3.93 9.64 5.42
N VAL A 155 -4.14 10.46 6.45
CA VAL A 155 -3.85 11.90 6.43
C VAL A 155 -2.38 12.17 6.14
N LEU A 156 -1.46 11.49 6.84
CA LEU A 156 -0.02 11.63 6.61
C LEU A 156 0.37 11.22 5.19
N SER A 157 -0.23 10.13 4.67
CA SER A 157 0.00 9.67 3.30
C SER A 157 -0.52 10.65 2.24
N LEU A 158 -1.69 11.27 2.45
CA LEU A 158 -2.22 12.30 1.55
C LEU A 158 -1.34 13.57 1.59
N ARG A 159 -0.92 14.00 2.79
CA ARG A 159 -0.06 15.17 3.00
C ARG A 159 1.29 15.02 2.30
N SER A 160 1.96 13.88 2.45
CA SER A 160 3.28 13.66 1.84
C SER A 160 3.24 13.67 0.30
N GLN A 161 2.06 13.40 -0.27
CA GLN A 161 1.83 13.43 -1.72
C GLN A 161 1.23 14.76 -2.20
N GLY A 162 1.15 15.78 -1.33
CA GLY A 162 0.58 17.09 -1.67
C GLY A 162 -0.90 17.07 -2.01
N ARG A 163 -1.64 16.03 -1.58
CA ARG A 163 -3.08 15.93 -1.78
C ARG A 163 -3.84 16.70 -0.70
N GLU A 164 -4.99 17.23 -1.09
CA GLU A 164 -5.91 17.84 -0.14
C GLU A 164 -6.43 16.80 0.85
N VAL A 165 -6.44 17.17 2.13
CA VAL A 165 -7.00 16.37 3.22
C VAL A 165 -8.42 16.86 3.51
N ASN A 166 -9.41 16.09 3.08
CA ASN A 166 -10.83 16.36 3.33
C ASN A 166 -11.59 15.02 3.52
N PRO A 167 -12.86 15.03 3.98
CA PRO A 167 -13.61 13.80 4.24
C PRO A 167 -13.67 12.86 3.03
N THR A 168 -13.80 13.41 1.83
CA THR A 168 -13.91 12.63 0.59
C THR A 168 -12.58 11.97 0.23
N THR A 169 -11.46 12.72 0.25
CA THR A 169 -10.14 12.16 -0.10
C THR A 169 -9.67 11.13 0.92
N ILE A 170 -9.99 11.32 2.20
CA ILE A 170 -9.75 10.31 3.25
C ILE A 170 -10.58 9.05 2.97
N ALA A 171 -11.88 9.19 2.71
CA ALA A 171 -12.76 8.06 2.44
C ALA A 171 -12.33 7.26 1.21
N ASP A 172 -11.94 7.96 0.13
CA ASP A 172 -11.48 7.33 -1.12
C ASP A 172 -10.20 6.52 -0.90
N SER A 173 -9.20 7.09 -0.21
CA SER A 173 -7.96 6.39 0.10
C SER A 173 -8.21 5.18 1.03
N ILE A 174 -9.13 5.30 1.99
CA ILE A 174 -9.55 4.20 2.88
C ILE A 174 -10.27 3.07 2.12
N ALA A 175 -11.14 3.42 1.16
CA ALA A 175 -11.92 2.45 0.39
C ALA A 175 -11.03 1.43 -0.34
N ARG A 176 -9.79 1.80 -0.62
CA ARG A 176 -8.78 0.93 -1.19
C ARG A 176 -8.43 -0.28 -0.34
N TRP A 177 -8.59 -0.21 0.96
CA TRP A 177 -8.12 -1.24 1.89
C TRP A 177 -9.26 -2.14 2.39
N LEU A 178 -10.47 -1.62 2.42
CA LEU A 178 -11.62 -2.24 3.07
C LEU A 178 -12.58 -2.93 2.11
N SER A 179 -13.53 -3.67 2.66
CA SER A 179 -14.68 -4.14 1.90
C SER A 179 -15.50 -2.94 1.39
N PRO A 180 -16.25 -3.06 0.28
CA PRO A 180 -17.12 -1.98 -0.18
C PRO A 180 -18.14 -1.53 0.87
N GLU A 181 -18.61 -2.45 1.72
CA GLU A 181 -19.54 -2.17 2.81
C GLU A 181 -18.89 -1.31 3.90
N ASP A 182 -17.72 -1.71 4.39
CA ASP A 182 -16.97 -0.96 5.39
C ASP A 182 -16.52 0.41 4.87
N ALA A 183 -16.09 0.47 3.61
CA ALA A 183 -15.71 1.72 2.95
C ALA A 183 -16.90 2.69 2.88
N ALA A 184 -18.07 2.23 2.44
CA ALA A 184 -19.28 3.04 2.36
C ALA A 184 -19.77 3.50 3.76
N ARG A 185 -19.60 2.65 4.77
CA ARG A 185 -19.94 2.97 6.16
C ARG A 185 -19.05 4.09 6.70
N ILE A 186 -17.72 3.95 6.59
CA ILE A 186 -16.77 4.97 7.06
C ILE A 186 -16.94 6.28 6.28
N ALA A 187 -17.14 6.22 4.97
CA ALA A 187 -17.38 7.41 4.14
C ALA A 187 -18.61 8.19 4.62
N ARG A 188 -19.70 7.50 4.96
CA ARG A 188 -20.92 8.13 5.49
C ARG A 188 -20.65 8.78 6.84
N GLU A 189 -20.05 8.06 7.78
CA GLU A 189 -19.76 8.60 9.11
C GLU A 189 -18.82 9.81 9.05
N LEU A 190 -17.80 9.79 8.18
CA LEU A 190 -16.93 10.93 7.95
C LEU A 190 -17.70 12.14 7.42
N ASN A 191 -18.59 11.96 6.43
CA ASN A 191 -19.37 13.05 5.87
C ASN A 191 -20.43 13.59 6.84
N GLU A 192 -21.09 12.73 7.61
CA GLU A 192 -22.05 13.14 8.65
C GLU A 192 -21.38 13.96 9.76
N LEU A 193 -20.14 13.61 10.11
CA LEU A 193 -19.33 14.39 11.03
C LEU A 193 -18.74 15.65 10.39
N ASN A 194 -18.75 15.82 9.08
CA ASN A 194 -18.10 16.96 8.43
C ASN A 194 -19.02 17.58 7.35
N PRO A 195 -20.10 18.27 7.76
CA PRO A 195 -21.08 18.86 6.85
C PRO A 195 -20.57 20.12 6.14
#